data_AF-A0A147I902-F1
#
_entry.id   AF-A0A147I902-F1
#
_cell.length_a   1.000
_cell.length_b   1.000
_cell.length_c   1.000
_cell.angle_alpha   90.00
_cell.angle_beta   90.00
_cell.angle_gamma   90.00
#
_symmetry.space_group_name_H-M   'P 1'
#
loop_
_entity.id
_entity.type
_entity.pdbx_description
1 polymer ?
#
loop_
_entity_poly.entity_id
_entity_poly.type
_entity_poly.pdbx_seq_one_letter_code
_entity_poly.pdbx_strand_id
1 'polypeptide(L)'
;MIEAELQSLDFSLWAKIQLKHDRLRFDYKARPADRREGFVYAWVWTTSDGQAKEVCYVGKAGGTLAARAGQHREGFKGNGRGGALAASIRPCLADGEMWVWARHSAEQEIFGQRVSLCASEELALFGRLKPSWNKLLPKR
;
A
#
# COMPACT_ATOMS: atom_id res chain seq x y z
N MET A 1 18.14 3.15 -4.27
CA MET A 1 17.45 1.83 -4.31
C MET A 1 16.11 2.00 -3.59
N ILE A 2 15.00 1.56 -4.19
CA ILE A 2 13.64 1.80 -3.66
C ILE A 2 13.48 1.31 -2.23
N GLU A 3 14.00 0.11 -1.92
CA GLU A 3 13.88 -0.48 -0.58
C GLU A 3 14.64 0.34 0.47
N ALA A 4 15.85 0.79 0.15
CA ALA A 4 16.64 1.66 1.03
C ALA A 4 15.94 3.01 1.27
N GLU A 5 15.29 3.56 0.24
CA GLU A 5 14.49 4.78 0.39
C GLU A 5 13.27 4.56 1.30
N LEU A 6 12.55 3.45 1.11
CA LEU A 6 11.42 3.09 1.97
C LEU A 6 11.85 2.87 3.43
N GLN A 7 12.97 2.17 3.65
CA GLN A 7 13.56 1.98 4.97
C GLN A 7 13.98 3.32 5.61
N SER A 8 14.54 4.25 4.84
CA SER A 8 14.87 5.60 5.34
C SER A 8 13.66 6.43 5.74
N LEU A 9 12.46 6.02 5.29
CA LEU A 9 11.18 6.61 5.64
C LEU A 9 10.42 5.77 6.68
N ASP A 10 11.09 4.83 7.35
CA ASP A 10 10.56 3.91 8.37
C ASP A 10 9.50 2.91 7.87
N PHE A 11 9.45 2.66 6.57
CA PHE A 11 8.61 1.58 6.04
C PHE A 11 9.23 0.22 6.33
N SER A 12 8.36 -0.74 6.65
CA SER A 12 8.70 -2.14 6.76
C SER A 12 7.84 -2.98 5.81
N LEU A 13 8.39 -4.08 5.32
CA LEU A 13 7.62 -5.04 4.52
C LEU A 13 6.41 -5.50 5.36
N TRP A 14 5.21 -5.49 4.78
CA TRP A 14 3.96 -5.80 5.47
C TRP A 14 3.23 -7.02 4.91
N ALA A 15 3.02 -7.06 3.59
CA ALA A 15 2.29 -8.13 2.92
C ALA A 15 2.78 -8.34 1.50
N LYS A 16 2.37 -9.44 0.88
CA LYS A 16 2.47 -9.65 -0.56
C LYS A 16 1.08 -9.58 -1.18
N ILE A 17 0.91 -8.98 -2.34
CA ILE A 17 -0.32 -9.11 -3.13
C ILE A 17 -0.17 -10.34 -4.03
N GLN A 18 -1.11 -11.27 -3.95
CA GLN A 18 -1.06 -12.53 -4.69
C GLN A 18 -2.40 -12.83 -5.35
N LEU A 19 -2.36 -13.56 -6.47
CA LEU A 19 -3.54 -14.13 -7.09
C LEU A 19 -3.85 -15.48 -6.41
N LYS A 20 -4.97 -15.57 -5.69
CA LYS A 20 -5.48 -16.81 -5.06
C LYS A 20 -6.91 -17.07 -5.51
N HIS A 21 -7.16 -18.23 -6.12
CA HIS A 21 -8.48 -18.60 -6.68
C HIS A 21 -9.03 -17.50 -7.62
N ASP A 22 -8.18 -16.99 -8.51
CA ASP A 22 -8.44 -15.86 -9.43
C ASP A 22 -8.83 -14.52 -8.78
N ARG A 23 -8.57 -14.37 -7.47
CA ARG A 23 -8.77 -13.12 -6.74
C ARG A 23 -7.45 -12.59 -6.22
N LEU A 24 -7.16 -11.32 -6.50
CA LEU A 24 -6.04 -10.62 -5.89
C LEU A 24 -6.32 -10.42 -4.39
N ARG A 25 -5.37 -10.80 -3.54
CA ARG A 25 -5.49 -10.73 -2.08
C ARG A 25 -4.17 -10.31 -1.45
N PHE A 26 -4.27 -9.61 -0.33
CA PHE A 26 -3.13 -9.39 0.55
C PHE A 26 -2.85 -10.69 1.32
N ASP A 27 -1.65 -11.22 1.17
CA ASP A 27 -1.09 -12.28 1.99
C ASP A 27 -0.16 -11.68 3.04
N TYR A 28 -0.64 -11.60 4.27
CA TYR A 28 0.05 -11.02 5.42
C TYR A 28 0.24 -12.05 6.56
N LYS A 29 0.38 -13.36 6.18
CA LYS A 29 0.49 -14.54 7.07
C LYS A 29 0.81 -14.25 8.53
N ALA A 30 -0.08 -14.66 9.44
CA ALA A 30 0.08 -14.74 10.91
C ALA A 30 0.94 -13.64 11.58
N ARG A 31 1.00 -12.43 11.00
CA ARG A 31 1.52 -11.28 11.72
C ARG A 31 0.59 -11.03 12.91
N PRO A 32 1.12 -10.71 14.10
CA PRO A 32 0.30 -10.21 15.17
C PRO A 32 -0.58 -9.10 14.61
N ALA A 33 -1.88 -9.16 14.90
CA ALA A 33 -2.80 -8.15 14.42
C ALA A 33 -2.37 -6.80 15.01
N ASP A 34 -1.77 -5.94 14.17
CA ASP A 34 -1.49 -4.57 14.56
C ASP A 34 -2.83 -3.85 14.69
N ARG A 35 -3.17 -3.51 15.95
CA ARG A 35 -4.44 -2.88 16.31
C ARG A 35 -4.37 -1.35 16.24
N ARG A 36 -3.21 -0.78 15.92
CA ARG A 36 -3.09 0.67 15.73
C ARG A 36 -3.89 1.10 14.50
N GLU A 37 -4.29 2.36 14.52
CA GLU A 37 -4.95 3.03 13.41
C GLU A 37 -4.02 4.08 12.80
N GLY A 38 -4.26 4.47 11.55
CA GLY A 38 -3.46 5.48 10.88
C GLY A 38 -2.14 4.94 10.32
N PHE A 39 -2.19 4.42 9.09
CA PHE A 39 -1.01 3.95 8.36
C PHE A 39 -0.93 4.59 6.98
N VAL A 40 0.28 4.67 6.48
CA VAL A 40 0.58 4.82 5.05
C VAL A 40 1.26 3.56 4.54
N TYR A 41 0.99 3.21 3.29
CA TYR A 41 1.53 2.02 2.65
C TYR A 41 1.90 2.29 1.20
N ALA A 42 2.94 1.62 0.75
CA ALA A 42 3.44 1.66 -0.62
C ALA A 42 3.39 0.25 -1.22
N TRP A 43 2.94 0.14 -2.46
CA TRP A 43 3.02 -1.10 -3.25
C TRP A 43 4.24 -1.01 -4.14
N VAL A 44 5.07 -2.04 -4.09
CA VAL A 44 6.35 -2.11 -4.78
C VAL A 44 6.35 -3.33 -5.67
N TRP A 45 6.58 -3.11 -6.96
CA TRP A 45 6.83 -4.21 -7.88
C TRP A 45 8.31 -4.57 -7.84
N THR A 46 8.59 -5.84 -7.61
CA THR A 46 9.92 -6.44 -7.74
C THR A 46 9.93 -7.38 -8.94
N THR A 47 10.97 -7.35 -9.75
CA THR A 47 11.16 -8.29 -10.86
C THR A 47 11.57 -9.68 -10.37
N SER A 48 11.54 -10.67 -11.26
CA SER A 48 11.87 -12.07 -10.94
C SER A 48 13.31 -12.27 -10.43
N ASP A 49 14.21 -11.34 -10.71
CA ASP A 49 15.58 -11.29 -10.17
C ASP A 49 15.67 -10.68 -8.75
N GLY A 50 14.52 -10.33 -8.16
CA GLY A 50 14.41 -9.77 -6.82
C GLY A 50 14.63 -8.26 -6.74
N GLN A 51 14.87 -7.56 -7.84
CA GLN A 51 15.11 -6.12 -7.80
C GLN A 51 13.81 -5.33 -7.68
N ALA A 52 13.75 -4.40 -6.72
CA ALA A 52 12.66 -3.43 -6.63
C ALA A 52 12.71 -2.46 -7.81
N LYS A 53 11.72 -2.56 -8.69
CA LYS A 53 11.67 -1.84 -9.97
C LYS A 53 10.91 -0.52 -9.86
N GLU A 54 9.81 -0.50 -9.11
CA GLU A 54 8.93 0.65 -9.04
C GLU A 54 8.10 0.70 -7.75
N VAL A 55 7.88 1.92 -7.21
CA VAL A 55 6.78 2.19 -6.29
C VAL A 55 5.52 2.45 -7.12
N CYS A 56 4.65 1.46 -7.21
CA CYS A 56 3.48 1.51 -8.08
C CYS A 56 2.35 2.35 -7.49
N TYR A 57 2.07 2.19 -6.20
CA TYR A 57 0.93 2.83 -5.54
C TYR A 57 1.28 3.26 -4.11
N VAL A 58 0.78 4.41 -3.68
CA VAL A 58 0.78 4.85 -2.28
C VAL A 58 -0.65 5.02 -1.83
N GLY A 59 -0.98 4.50 -0.65
CA GLY A 59 -2.28 4.63 -0.02
C GLY A 59 -2.18 4.85 1.47
N LYS A 60 -3.33 5.18 2.08
CA LYS A 60 -3.49 5.25 3.54
C LYS A 60 -4.54 4.30 4.08
N ALA A 61 -4.38 3.86 5.32
CA ALA A 61 -5.42 3.23 6.12
C ALA A 61 -5.73 4.13 7.32
N GLY A 62 -6.96 4.69 7.36
CA GLY A 62 -7.42 5.47 8.51
C GLY A 62 -7.57 4.59 9.75
N GLY A 63 -8.21 3.42 9.61
CA GLY A 63 -8.20 2.37 10.62
C GLY A 63 -6.98 1.44 10.49
N THR A 64 -7.13 0.19 10.91
CA THR A 64 -6.04 -0.80 10.85
C THR A 64 -5.71 -1.25 9.42
N LEU A 65 -4.47 -1.70 9.19
CA LEU A 65 -4.07 -2.33 7.91
C LEU A 65 -4.88 -3.60 7.62
N ALA A 66 -5.23 -4.37 8.65
CA ALA A 66 -6.07 -5.56 8.52
C ALA A 66 -7.48 -5.22 8.01
N ALA A 67 -8.09 -4.15 8.53
CA ALA A 67 -9.38 -3.65 8.05
C ALA A 67 -9.28 -3.18 6.59
N ARG A 68 -8.20 -2.46 6.23
CA ARG A 68 -7.95 -2.04 4.83
C ARG A 68 -7.79 -3.23 3.89
N ALA A 69 -7.01 -4.25 4.25
CA ALA A 69 -6.93 -5.48 3.45
C ALA A 69 -8.28 -6.22 3.39
N GLY A 70 -9.06 -6.16 4.47
CA GLY A 70 -10.44 -6.65 4.55
C GLY A 70 -11.33 -6.14 3.43
N GLN A 71 -11.24 -4.85 3.11
CA GLN A 71 -12.02 -4.19 2.06
C GLN A 71 -11.74 -4.75 0.66
N HIS A 72 -10.60 -5.42 0.46
CA HIS A 72 -10.19 -5.97 -0.83
C HIS A 72 -10.26 -7.50 -0.89
N ARG A 73 -10.80 -8.18 0.13
CA ARG A 73 -10.89 -9.66 0.20
C ARG A 73 -11.58 -10.30 -1.01
N GLU A 74 -12.48 -9.54 -1.62
CA GLU A 74 -13.21 -9.96 -2.81
C GLU A 74 -12.48 -9.74 -4.13
N GLY A 75 -11.20 -9.35 -4.13
CA GLY A 75 -10.38 -9.26 -5.34
C GLY A 75 -10.28 -7.86 -5.94
N PHE A 76 -10.26 -6.82 -5.10
CA PHE A 76 -10.18 -5.41 -5.57
C PHE A 76 -11.28 -5.06 -6.60
N LYS A 77 -12.50 -5.53 -6.39
CA LYS A 77 -13.63 -5.39 -7.33
C LYS A 77 -14.17 -3.95 -7.43
N GLY A 78 -14.96 -3.73 -8.49
CA GLY A 78 -15.76 -2.53 -8.73
C GLY A 78 -15.12 -1.55 -9.73
N ASN A 79 -15.93 -0.63 -10.23
CA ASN A 79 -15.53 0.34 -11.27
C ASN A 79 -14.74 1.54 -10.71
N GLY A 80 -14.41 1.50 -9.42
CA GLY A 80 -13.63 2.52 -8.74
C GLY A 80 -12.12 2.23 -8.77
N ARG A 81 -11.42 2.81 -7.81
CA ARG A 81 -9.95 2.67 -7.69
C ARG A 81 -9.46 1.23 -7.57
N GLY A 82 -10.24 0.37 -6.92
CA GLY A 82 -9.92 -1.06 -6.75
C GLY A 82 -9.74 -1.78 -8.08
N GLY A 83 -10.72 -1.67 -8.98
CA GLY A 83 -10.68 -2.36 -10.27
C GLY A 83 -9.56 -1.85 -11.18
N ALA A 84 -9.33 -0.53 -11.20
CA ALA A 84 -8.22 0.06 -11.95
C ALA A 84 -6.87 -0.48 -11.48
N LEU A 85 -6.65 -0.57 -10.16
CA LEU A 85 -5.44 -1.14 -9.57
C LEU A 85 -5.30 -2.65 -9.86
N ALA A 86 -6.41 -3.40 -9.83
CA ALA A 86 -6.40 -4.83 -10.13
C ALA A 86 -5.90 -5.14 -11.54
N ALA A 87 -6.31 -4.32 -12.52
CA ALA A 87 -5.86 -4.44 -13.91
C ALA A 87 -4.36 -4.21 -14.05
N SER A 88 -3.79 -3.27 -13.30
CA SER A 88 -2.34 -2.98 -13.31
C SER A 88 -1.50 -4.06 -12.61
N ILE A 89 -2.02 -4.76 -11.60
CA ILE A 89 -1.27 -5.78 -10.85
C ILE A 89 -1.01 -7.05 -11.67
N ARG A 90 -1.99 -7.51 -12.47
CA ARG A 90 -1.91 -8.83 -13.13
C ARG A 90 -0.67 -8.99 -14.03
N PRO A 91 -0.30 -8.02 -14.90
CA PRO A 91 0.93 -8.10 -15.68
C PRO A 91 2.19 -8.15 -14.81
N CYS A 92 2.26 -7.38 -13.71
CA CYS A 92 3.40 -7.38 -12.81
C CYS A 92 3.63 -8.74 -12.15
N LEU A 93 2.56 -9.47 -11.83
CA LEU A 93 2.65 -10.81 -11.24
C LEU A 93 3.10 -11.89 -12.23
N ALA A 94 3.12 -11.62 -13.54
CA ALA A 94 3.68 -12.54 -14.53
C ALA A 94 5.21 -12.45 -14.61
N ASP A 95 5.79 -11.30 -14.25
CA ASP A 95 7.23 -10.99 -14.37
C ASP A 95 7.91 -10.78 -13.00
N GLY A 96 7.18 -10.95 -11.90
CA GLY A 96 7.72 -10.81 -10.56
C GLY A 96 6.67 -10.79 -9.45
N GLU A 97 6.90 -9.96 -8.44
CA GLU A 97 6.11 -9.95 -7.21
C GLU A 97 5.65 -8.54 -6.84
N MET A 98 4.49 -8.45 -6.18
CA MET A 98 3.96 -7.19 -5.69
C MET A 98 3.98 -7.20 -4.16
N TRP A 99 4.85 -6.37 -3.58
CA TRP A 99 5.04 -6.26 -2.14
C TRP A 99 4.37 -5.00 -1.60
N VAL A 100 3.85 -5.10 -0.39
CA VAL A 100 3.26 -3.97 0.34
C VAL A 100 4.20 -3.63 1.48
N TRP A 101 4.71 -2.42 1.47
CA TRP A 101 5.47 -1.82 2.55
C TRP A 101 4.53 -0.90 3.32
N ALA A 102 4.62 -0.88 4.64
CA ALA A 102 3.79 -0.01 5.47
C ALA A 102 4.56 0.55 6.66
N ARG A 103 4.10 1.71 7.13
CA ARG A 103 4.50 2.30 8.41
C ARG A 103 3.31 2.92 9.12
N HIS A 104 3.42 2.96 10.44
CA HIS A 104 2.48 3.74 11.25
C HIS A 104 2.76 5.23 10.98
N SER A 105 1.68 6.00 10.85
CA SER A 105 1.79 7.43 10.58
C SER A 105 2.04 8.20 11.86
N ALA A 106 2.75 9.32 11.75
CA ALA A 106 2.90 10.24 12.86
C ALA A 106 1.52 10.72 13.34
N GLU A 107 1.48 11.15 14.60
CA GLU A 107 0.30 11.72 15.23
C GLU A 107 0.64 13.12 15.74
N GLN A 108 -0.36 14.00 15.71
CA GLN A 108 -0.22 15.36 16.19
C GLN A 108 -1.48 15.77 16.96
N GLU A 109 -1.32 16.64 17.95
CA GLU A 109 -2.46 17.28 18.60
C GLU A 109 -2.96 18.45 17.75
N ILE A 110 -4.24 18.42 17.39
CA ILE A 110 -4.94 19.47 16.67
C ILE A 110 -6.27 19.72 17.40
N PHE A 111 -6.51 20.97 17.82
CA PHE A 111 -7.68 21.36 18.61
C PHE A 111 -7.89 20.52 19.89
N GLY A 112 -6.79 20.15 20.57
CA GLY A 112 -6.83 19.30 21.76
C GLY A 112 -7.16 17.83 21.49
N GLN A 113 -7.17 17.40 20.23
CA GLN A 113 -7.39 16.01 19.84
C GLN A 113 -6.14 15.45 19.17
N ARG A 114 -5.69 14.27 19.61
CA ARG A 114 -4.59 13.55 18.96
C ARG A 114 -5.12 12.88 17.69
N VAL A 115 -4.58 13.26 16.54
CA VAL A 115 -5.02 12.76 15.23
C VAL A 115 -3.86 12.15 14.46
N SER A 116 -4.15 11.10 13.68
CA SER A 116 -3.18 10.53 12.74
C SER A 116 -2.96 11.46 11.54
N LEU A 117 -1.70 11.65 11.17
CA LEU A 117 -1.29 12.40 9.99
C LEU A 117 -1.29 11.56 8.70
N CYS A 118 -1.85 10.34 8.71
CA CYS A 118 -1.80 9.43 7.54
C CYS A 118 -2.32 10.04 6.23
N ALA A 119 -3.27 10.98 6.29
CA ALA A 119 -3.75 11.70 5.10
C ALA A 119 -2.72 12.70 4.58
N SER A 120 -2.09 13.47 5.46
CA SER A 120 -1.05 14.43 5.11
C SER A 120 0.22 13.72 4.63
N GLU A 121 0.61 12.63 5.29
CA GLU A 121 1.75 11.81 4.89
C GLU A 121 1.52 11.15 3.52
N GLU A 122 0.34 10.62 3.23
CA GLU A 122 0.00 10.05 1.91
C GLU A 122 0.25 11.08 0.79
N LEU A 123 -0.15 12.34 1.00
CA LEU A 123 0.08 13.42 0.03
C LEU A 123 1.58 13.75 -0.12
N ALA A 124 2.32 13.85 0.99
CA ALA A 124 3.76 14.10 0.95
C ALA A 124 4.51 12.96 0.22
N LEU A 125 4.07 11.72 0.43
CA LEU A 125 4.64 10.54 -0.21
C LEU A 125 4.38 10.50 -1.72
N PHE A 126 3.31 11.12 -2.23
CA PHE A 126 3.14 11.26 -3.68
C PHE A 126 4.27 12.09 -4.30
N GLY A 127 4.68 13.18 -3.64
CA GLY A 127 5.79 14.02 -4.11
C GLY A 127 7.14 13.31 -3.95
N ARG A 128 7.34 12.61 -2.83
CA ARG A 128 8.60 11.93 -2.51
C ARG A 128 8.84 10.68 -3.35
N LEU A 129 7.87 9.77 -3.39
CA LEU A 129 7.99 8.44 -4.00
C LEU A 129 7.51 8.40 -5.46
N LYS A 130 6.78 9.43 -5.92
CA LYS A 130 6.28 9.56 -7.30
C LYS A 130 5.58 8.29 -7.84
N PRO A 131 4.59 7.74 -7.12
CA PRO A 131 3.97 6.47 -7.49
C PRO A 131 3.22 6.57 -8.82
N SER A 132 3.51 5.64 -9.74
CA SER A 132 3.04 5.74 -11.12
C SER A 132 1.56 5.44 -11.31
N TRP A 133 0.91 4.71 -10.39
CA TRP A 133 -0.50 4.34 -10.53
C TRP A 133 -1.44 5.33 -9.84
N ASN A 134 -0.98 6.12 -8.86
CA ASN A 134 -1.83 7.11 -8.20
C ASN A 134 -2.38 8.17 -9.17
N LYS A 135 -1.63 8.53 -10.21
CA LYS A 135 -2.07 9.45 -11.28
C LYS A 135 -3.14 8.86 -12.21
N LEU A 136 -3.29 7.53 -12.25
CA LEU A 136 -4.27 6.84 -13.08
C LEU A 136 -5.64 6.74 -12.41
N LEU A 137 -5.72 7.06 -11.12
CA LEU A 137 -6.93 6.96 -10.34
C LEU A 137 -7.72 8.27 -10.40
N PRO A 138 -9.06 8.22 -10.36
CA PRO A 138 -9.88 9.43 -10.24
C PRO A 138 -9.40 10.28 -9.07
N LYS A 139 -9.34 11.61 -9.21
CA LYS A 139 -8.97 12.52 -8.10
C LYS A 139 -9.92 12.33 -6.90
N ARG A 140 -9.41 12.56 -5.68
CA ARG A 140 -10.25 12.52 -4.47
C ARG A 140 -11.13 13.74 -4.42
#